data_AF-K1TIZ8-F1
#
_entry.id   AF-K1TIZ8-F1
#
_cell.length_a   1.000
_cell.length_b   1.000
_cell.length_c   1.000
_cell.angle_alpha   90.00
_cell.angle_beta   90.00
_cell.angle_gamma   90.00
#
_symmetry.space_group_name_H-M   'P 1'
#
loop_
_entity.id
_entity.type
_entity.pdbx_description
1 polymer ?
#
loop_
_entity_poly.entity_id
_entity_poly.type
_entity_poly.pdbx_seq_one_letter_code
_entity_poly.pdbx_strand_id
1 'polypeptide(L)' 'MGRKENPLFSENENLCAAWREHALKKDGLKVRVGRWNIPGEPIIILVDFLSFLL' A
#
# COMPACT_ATOMS: atom_id res chain seq x y z
N MET A 1 -0.10 -6.16 15.21
CA MET A 1 -1.02 -5.02 14.98
C MET A 1 -1.77 -5.30 13.68
N GLY A 2 -3.10 -5.43 13.74
CA GLY A 2 -3.92 -5.76 12.57
C GLY A 2 -4.04 -4.59 11.60
N ARG A 3 -4.31 -4.88 10.32
CA ARG A 3 -4.66 -3.86 9.32
C ARG A 3 -5.86 -3.05 9.85
N LYS A 4 -5.69 -1.75 10.05
CA LYS A 4 -6.83 -0.85 10.29
C LYS A 4 -7.63 -0.77 8.99
N GLU A 5 -8.91 -1.11 9.07
CA GLU A 5 -9.80 -0.98 7.92
C GLU A 5 -10.00 0.50 7.57
N ASN A 6 -10.00 0.79 6.27
CA ASN A 6 -10.29 2.10 5.72
C ASN A 6 -11.35 1.92 4.63
N PRO A 7 -12.62 2.29 4.88
CA PRO A 7 -13.72 2.07 3.93
C PRO A 7 -13.57 2.87 2.63
N LEU A 8 -12.70 3.89 2.60
CA LEU A 8 -12.39 4.65 1.40
C LEU A 8 -11.23 4.07 0.60
N PHE A 9 -10.66 2.93 0.99
CA PHE A 9 -9.51 2.32 0.33
C PHE A 9 -9.82 0.89 -0.11
N SER A 10 -9.70 0.64 -1.41
CA SER A 10 -9.80 -0.69 -2.01
C SER A 10 -8.42 -1.16 -2.41
N GLU A 11 -7.89 -2.16 -1.70
CA GLU A 11 -6.58 -2.75 -1.97
C GLU A 11 -6.59 -3.49 -3.32
N ASN A 12 -5.56 -3.28 -4.13
CA ASN A 12 -5.39 -3.94 -5.41
C ASN A 12 -3.93 -4.32 -5.60
N GLU A 13 -3.65 -5.61 -5.46
CA GLU A 13 -2.30 -6.16 -5.51
C GLU A 13 -1.71 -6.23 -6.93
N ASN A 14 -2.50 -5.98 -7.97
CA ASN A 14 -1.99 -5.93 -9.34
C ASN A 14 -1.43 -4.54 -9.69
N LEU A 15 -1.86 -3.49 -8.98
CA LEU A 15 -1.32 -2.14 -9.16
C LEU A 15 0.12 -2.08 -8.66
N CYS A 16 1.01 -1.58 -9.53
CA CYS A 16 2.43 -1.40 -9.24
C CYS A 16 3.11 -2.67 -8.68
N ALA A 17 2.68 -3.87 -9.09
CA ALA A 17 3.10 -5.13 -8.47
C ALA A 17 4.64 -5.33 -8.45
N ALA A 18 5.31 -5.07 -9.57
CA ALA A 18 6.77 -5.16 -9.67
C ALA A 18 7.47 -4.17 -8.72
N TRP A 19 6.93 -2.96 -8.59
CA TRP A 19 7.48 -1.97 -7.66
C TRP A 19 7.19 -2.34 -6.20
N ARG A 20 5.99 -2.84 -5.86
CA ARG A 20 5.67 -3.33 -4.51
C ARG A 20 6.62 -4.45 -4.10
N GLU A 21 6.88 -5.38 -5.01
CA GLU A 21 7.82 -6.47 -4.79
C GLU A 21 9.24 -5.94 -4.55
N HIS A 22 9.70 -4.99 -5.37
CA HIS A 22 10.98 -4.34 -5.19
C HIS A 22 11.09 -3.63 -3.83
N ALA A 23 10.11 -2.77 -3.51
CA ALA A 23 10.08 -1.99 -2.27
C ALA A 23 10.15 -2.89 -1.03
N LEU A 24 9.42 -4.01 -1.03
CA LEU A 24 9.48 -4.97 0.06
C LEU A 24 10.84 -5.69 0.12
N LYS A 25 11.33 -6.22 -1.00
CA LYS A 25 12.51 -7.11 -1.01
C LYS A 25 13.84 -6.37 -0.94
N LYS A 26 13.91 -5.14 -1.43
CA LYS A 26 15.15 -4.35 -1.52
C LYS A 26 15.22 -3.28 -0.44
N ASP A 27 14.12 -2.61 -0.18
CA ASP A 27 14.09 -1.47 0.75
C ASP A 27 13.51 -1.85 2.12
N GLY A 28 13.00 -3.08 2.28
CA GLY A 28 12.28 -3.51 3.50
C GLY A 28 10.95 -2.76 3.71
N LEU A 29 10.48 -2.02 2.70
CA LEU A 29 9.35 -1.13 2.81
C LEU A 29 8.04 -1.90 2.60
N LYS A 30 7.28 -2.07 3.69
CA LYS A 30 5.94 -2.66 3.62
C LYS A 30 4.95 -1.60 3.15
N VAL A 31 4.30 -1.89 2.03
CA VAL A 31 3.30 -1.00 1.43
C VAL A 31 2.03 -1.76 1.06
N ARG A 32 0.89 -1.05 1.06
CA ARG A 32 -0.37 -1.49 0.47
C ARG A 32 -0.70 -0.57 -0.71
N VAL A 33 -1.03 -1.16 -1.85
CA VAL A 33 -1.37 -0.40 -3.07
C VAL A 33 -2.84 -0.63 -3.37
N GLY A 34 -3.54 0.41 -3.80
CA GLY A 34 -4.97 0.34 -4.08
C GLY A 34 -5.50 1.61 -4.69
N ARG A 35 -6.82 1.77 -4.65
CA ARG A 35 -7.52 2.99 -5.09
C ARG A 35 -8.28 3.61 -3.93
N TRP A 36 -8.41 4.92 -3.96
CA TRP A 36 -9.44 5.57 -3.14
C TRP A 36 -10.81 5.42 -3.80
N ASN A 37 -11.81 5.12 -2.98
CA ASN A 37 -13.22 5.11 -3.38
C ASN A 37 -13.80 6.52 -3.35
N ILE A 38 -13.25 7.40 -4.18
CA ILE A 38 -13.70 8.78 -4.43
C ILE A 38 -13.72 9.03 -5.95
N PRO A 39 -14.39 10.09 -6.45
CA PRO A 39 -14.39 10.41 -7.87
C PRO A 39 -12.96 10.48 -8.46
N GLY A 40 -12.75 9.79 -9.58
CA GLY A 40 -11.45 9.66 -10.25
C GLY A 40 -10.61 8.45 -9.79
N GLU A 41 -11.04 7.75 -8.74
CA GLU A 41 -10.44 6.52 -8.22
C GLU A 41 -8.90 6.50 -8.23
N PRO A 42 -8.23 7.50 -7.63
CA PRO A 42 -6.79 7.66 -7.78
C PRO A 42 -6.04 6.46 -7.19
N ILE A 43 -4.88 6.13 -7.78
CA ILE A 43 -3.97 5.11 -7.26
C ILE A 43 -3.28 5.66 -6.00
N ILE A 44 -3.32 4.89 -4.92
CA ILE A 44 -2.76 5.27 -3.61
C ILE A 44 -1.82 4.17 -3.11
N ILE A 45 -0.73 4.59 -2.45
CA ILE A 45 0.24 3.74 -1.78
C ILE A 45 0.24 4.11 -0.30
N LEU A 46 -0.17 3.17 0.56
CA LEU A 46 -0.09 3.32 2.01
C LEU A 46 1.20 2.66 2.50
N VAL A 47 2.05 3.44 3.16
CA VAL A 47 3.36 3.00 3.65
C VAL A 47 3.29 2.72 5.14
N ASP A 48 3.80 1.57 5.57
CA ASP A 48 4.01 1.27 6.99
C ASP A 48 5.39 1.75 7.44
N PHE A 49 5.44 2.98 7.95
CA PHE A 49 6.66 3.59 8.49
C PHE A 49 7.07 3.00 9.86
N LEU A 50 6.15 2.37 10.59
CA LEU A 50 6.46 1.84 11.92
C LEU A 50 7.37 0.60 11.79
N SER A 51 7.06 -0.27 10.83
CA SER A 51 7.89 -1.44 10.49
C SER A 51 9.24 -1.09 9.85
N PHE A 52 9.48 0.16 9.49
CA PHE A 52 10.73 0.61 8.88
C PHE A 52 11.70 1.20 9.91
N LEU A 53 11.18 1.74 11.03
CA LEU A 53 11.97 2.39 12.07
C LEU A 53 12.42 1.42 13.19
N LEU A 54 11.98 0.15 13.14
CA LEU A 54 12.26 -0.93 14.10
C LEU A 54 12.82 -2.15 13.36
#